data_AF-A0A6I2MIR5-F1
#
_entry.id   AF-A0A6I2MIR5-F1
#
_cell.length_a   1.000
_cell.length_b   1.000
_cell.length_c   1.000
_cell.angle_alpha   90.00
_cell.angle_beta   90.00
_cell.angle_gamma   90.00
#
_symmetry.space_group_name_H-M   'P 1'
#
loop_
_entity.id
_entity.type
_entity.pdbx_description
1 polymer ?
#
loop_
_entity_poly.entity_id
_entity_poly.type
_entity_poly.pdbx_seq_one_letter_code
_entity_poly.pdbx_strand_id
1 'polypeptide(L)'
;MKKSTNFSALALLAIGFYYFLQTFQIQLFENQESWQTLLVLFGLVFLIGGHFDQDDSAILPGILLLGLGIHFHSIERFPNWPEHAPAITFIIGLGMLLRGAKTKTGYLQGFILLLLAVFLHSFDSIINGLGWVEQGMEVIQKFWPVLLILGGFYLLFIKRK
;
A
#
# COMPACT_ATOMS: atom_id res chain seq x y z
N MET A 1 -0.51 26.68 -22.65
CA MET A 1 -0.05 25.29 -22.81
C MET A 1 0.40 24.81 -21.44
N LYS A 2 -0.25 23.80 -20.87
CA LYS A 2 0.14 23.26 -19.57
C LYS A 2 1.48 22.54 -19.77
N LYS A 3 2.52 22.97 -19.05
CA LYS A 3 3.86 22.41 -19.18
C LYS A 3 3.81 21.02 -18.57
N SER A 4 3.80 19.97 -19.39
CA SER A 4 3.77 18.62 -18.85
C SER A 4 5.12 18.27 -18.23
N THR A 5 5.11 17.69 -17.04
CA THR A 5 6.29 17.06 -16.47
C THR A 5 6.67 15.89 -17.36
N ASN A 6 7.89 15.93 -17.91
CA ASN A 6 8.39 14.81 -18.71
C ASN A 6 8.67 13.64 -17.77
N PHE A 7 7.78 12.65 -17.71
CA PHE A 7 7.92 11.45 -16.87
C PHE A 7 9.28 10.79 -17.05
N SER A 8 9.74 10.67 -18.30
CA SER A 8 11.05 10.07 -18.61
C SER A 8 12.19 10.88 -17.99
N ALA A 9 12.08 12.21 -17.93
CA ALA A 9 13.09 13.04 -17.27
C ALA A 9 13.10 12.81 -15.74
N LEU A 10 11.94 12.73 -15.09
CA LEU A 10 11.85 12.41 -13.66
C LEU A 10 12.37 11.00 -13.35
N ALA A 11 12.05 10.02 -14.20
CA ALA A 11 12.55 8.65 -14.06
C ALA A 11 14.08 8.58 -14.22
N LEU A 12 14.65 9.31 -15.19
CA LEU A 12 16.10 9.42 -15.36
C LEU A 12 16.77 10.10 -14.16
N LEU A 13 16.15 11.12 -13.59
CA LEU A 13 16.65 11.76 -12.37
C LEU A 13 16.62 10.79 -11.17
N ALA A 14 15.53 10.02 -11.02
CA ALA A 14 15.40 9.04 -9.95
C ALA A 14 16.46 7.92 -10.05
N ILE A 15 16.59 7.27 -11.21
CA ILE A 15 17.58 6.21 -11.40
C ILE A 15 19.01 6.75 -11.37
N GLY A 16 19.23 7.96 -11.92
CA GLY A 16 20.52 8.64 -11.88
C GLY A 16 20.94 8.99 -10.45
N PHE A 17 20.00 9.48 -9.62
CA PHE A 17 20.24 9.76 -8.21
C PHE A 17 20.60 8.49 -7.43
N TYR A 18 19.88 7.38 -7.67
CA TYR A 18 20.19 6.09 -7.05
C TYR A 18 21.62 5.63 -7.36
N TYR A 19 22.00 5.59 -8.64
CA TYR A 19 23.34 5.18 -9.03
C TYR A 19 24.41 6.20 -8.67
N PHE A 20 24.08 7.50 -8.59
CA PHE A 20 25.00 8.53 -8.11
C PHE A 20 25.41 8.26 -6.66
N LEU A 21 24.47 7.99 -5.76
CA LEU A 21 24.78 7.66 -4.38
C LEU A 21 25.66 6.40 -4.28
N GLN A 22 25.33 5.36 -5.06
CA GLN A 22 26.12 4.12 -5.11
C GLN A 22 27.54 4.34 -5.65
N THR A 23 27.67 5.04 -6.79
CA THR A 23 28.97 5.25 -7.47
C THR A 23 29.93 6.06 -6.62
N PHE A 24 29.42 7.09 -5.94
CA PHE A 24 30.23 7.96 -5.08
C PHE A 24 30.26 7.48 -3.62
N GLN A 25 29.69 6.31 -3.32
CA GLN A 25 29.64 5.73 -1.96
C GLN A 25 29.07 6.69 -0.90
N ILE A 26 28.09 7.52 -1.30
CA ILE A 26 27.47 8.50 -0.42
C ILE A 26 26.38 7.81 0.38
N GLN A 27 26.62 7.53 1.67
CA GLN A 27 25.66 6.88 2.55
C GLN A 27 24.74 7.91 3.23
N LEU A 28 23.47 7.93 2.85
CA LEU A 28 22.42 8.74 3.48
C LEU A 28 21.65 7.97 4.55
N PHE A 29 21.37 6.68 4.30
CA PHE A 29 20.70 5.78 5.23
C PHE A 29 21.10 4.32 4.98
N GLU A 30 20.84 3.46 5.97
CA GLU A 30 21.09 2.01 5.86
C GLU A 30 20.22 1.38 4.77
N ASN A 31 20.78 0.39 4.05
CA ASN A 31 20.09 -0.34 2.97
C ASN A 31 19.59 0.53 1.80
N GLN A 32 20.14 1.73 1.61
CA GLN A 32 19.72 2.62 0.51
C GLN A 32 19.95 2.03 -0.90
N GLU A 33 20.90 1.11 -1.07
CA GLU A 33 21.22 0.44 -2.34
C GLU A 33 20.31 -0.77 -2.64
N SER A 34 19.09 -0.74 -2.11
CA SER A 34 18.13 -1.83 -2.24
C SER A 34 17.07 -1.53 -3.30
N TRP A 35 16.41 -2.58 -3.80
CA TRP A 35 15.31 -2.44 -4.76
C TRP A 35 14.09 -1.72 -4.15
N GLN A 36 13.95 -1.75 -2.82
CA GLN A 36 12.95 -1.01 -2.06
C GLN A 36 13.14 0.51 -2.24
N THR A 37 14.38 0.99 -2.31
CA THR A 37 14.67 2.40 -2.61
C THR A 37 14.23 2.78 -4.01
N LEU A 38 14.40 1.90 -5.00
CA LEU A 38 13.88 2.13 -6.35
C LEU A 38 12.35 2.24 -6.35
N LEU A 39 11.65 1.40 -5.59
CA LEU A 39 10.19 1.54 -5.43
C LEU A 39 9.80 2.89 -4.85
N VAL A 40 10.49 3.36 -3.81
CA VAL A 40 10.27 4.69 -3.22
C VAL A 40 10.48 5.79 -4.27
N LEU A 41 11.61 5.75 -4.99
CA LEU A 41 11.96 6.76 -5.98
C LEU A 41 10.96 6.80 -7.15
N PHE A 42 10.58 5.65 -7.72
CA PHE A 42 9.59 5.61 -8.79
C PHE A 42 8.18 5.97 -8.29
N GLY A 43 7.84 5.62 -7.05
CA GLY A 43 6.62 6.11 -6.40
C GLY A 43 6.58 7.64 -6.36
N LEU A 44 7.69 8.28 -5.98
CA LEU A 44 7.83 9.74 -6.02
C LEU A 44 7.73 10.29 -7.45
N VAL A 45 8.32 9.63 -8.45
CA VAL A 45 8.20 10.04 -9.86
C VAL A 45 6.73 10.10 -10.30
N PHE A 46 5.93 9.07 -10.00
CA PHE A 46 4.50 9.05 -10.31
C PHE A 46 3.73 10.13 -9.55
N LEU A 47 3.99 10.32 -8.25
CA LEU A 47 3.26 11.32 -7.45
C LEU A 47 3.62 12.76 -7.84
N ILE A 48 4.90 13.05 -8.08
CA ILE A 48 5.38 14.38 -8.48
C ILE A 48 4.89 14.70 -9.88
N GLY A 49 5.12 13.80 -10.84
CA GLY A 49 4.67 13.98 -12.22
C GLY A 49 3.16 14.11 -12.31
N GLY A 50 2.43 13.20 -11.67
CA GLY A 50 0.97 13.23 -11.59
C GLY A 50 0.43 14.52 -10.99
N HIS A 51 1.06 15.04 -9.92
CA HIS A 51 0.65 16.31 -9.32
C HIS A 51 0.82 17.50 -10.27
N PHE A 52 1.99 17.63 -10.92
CA PHE A 52 2.26 18.75 -11.83
C PHE A 52 1.44 18.66 -13.13
N ASP A 53 1.24 17.44 -13.65
CA ASP A 53 0.40 17.18 -14.82
C ASP A 53 -1.09 17.25 -14.51
N GLN A 54 -1.47 17.27 -13.23
CA GLN A 54 -2.83 17.01 -12.74
C GLN A 54 -3.41 15.72 -13.33
N ASP A 55 -2.56 14.69 -13.41
CA ASP A 55 -2.95 13.34 -13.77
C ASP A 55 -3.26 12.53 -12.50
N ASP A 56 -4.53 12.49 -12.14
CA ASP A 56 -5.01 11.71 -11.00
C ASP A 56 -4.83 10.20 -11.19
N SER A 57 -4.59 9.71 -12.42
CA SER A 57 -4.35 8.29 -12.67
C SER A 57 -3.00 7.82 -12.11
N ALA A 58 -2.03 8.74 -11.97
CA ALA A 58 -0.71 8.47 -11.41
C ALA A 58 -0.71 8.30 -9.88
N ILE A 59 -1.77 8.73 -9.19
CA ILE A 59 -1.86 8.64 -7.72
C ILE A 59 -1.78 7.19 -7.25
N LEU A 60 -2.56 6.28 -7.86
CA LEU A 60 -2.60 4.89 -7.44
C LEU A 60 -1.23 4.19 -7.60
N PRO A 61 -0.59 4.14 -8.80
CA PRO A 61 0.73 3.54 -8.93
C PRO A 61 1.79 4.24 -8.07
N GLY A 62 1.71 5.56 -7.90
CA GLY A 62 2.61 6.31 -7.03
C GLY A 62 2.53 5.89 -5.57
N ILE A 63 1.33 5.79 -5.00
CA ILE A 63 1.12 5.32 -3.62
C ILE A 63 1.48 3.85 -3.46
N LEU A 64 1.17 2.99 -4.44
CA LEU A 64 1.54 1.57 -4.38
C LEU A 64 3.06 1.40 -4.32
N LEU A 65 3.80 2.00 -5.25
CA LEU A 65 5.27 1.87 -5.29
C LEU A 65 5.91 2.50 -4.05
N LEU A 66 5.51 3.71 -3.68
CA LEU A 66 6.05 4.39 -2.50
C LEU A 66 5.75 3.61 -1.22
N GLY A 67 4.50 3.19 -1.04
CA GLY A 67 4.05 2.44 0.14
C GLY A 67 4.74 1.09 0.27
N LEU A 68 4.88 0.33 -0.84
CA LEU A 68 5.60 -0.95 -0.85
C LEU A 68 7.08 -0.76 -0.50
N GLY A 69 7.74 0.24 -1.10
CA GLY A 69 9.14 0.54 -0.78
C GLY A 69 9.33 0.89 0.70
N ILE A 70 8.44 1.72 1.27
CA ILE A 70 8.45 2.05 2.71
C ILE A 70 8.19 0.80 3.55
N HIS A 71 7.20 -0.03 3.19
CA HIS A 71 6.85 -1.22 3.94
C HIS A 71 8.03 -2.19 4.03
N PHE A 72 8.69 -2.50 2.92
CA PHE A 72 9.82 -3.42 2.90
C PHE A 72 11.07 -2.85 3.58
N HIS A 73 11.25 -1.52 3.60
CA HIS A 73 12.29 -0.89 4.42
C HIS A 73 11.97 -0.92 5.92
N SER A 74 10.69 -0.90 6.28
CA SER A 74 10.23 -0.75 7.66
C SER A 74 10.06 -2.08 8.39
N ILE A 75 9.67 -3.15 7.68
CA ILE A 75 9.35 -4.44 8.31
C ILE A 75 10.55 -5.08 9.02
N GLU A 76 11.77 -4.87 8.49
CA GLU A 76 12.99 -5.38 9.11
C GLU A 76 13.47 -4.51 10.29
N ARG A 77 12.99 -3.26 10.36
CA ARG A 77 13.49 -2.26 11.31
C ARG A 77 12.58 -2.05 12.52
N PHE A 78 11.29 -2.23 12.35
CA PHE A 78 10.28 -1.94 13.38
C PHE A 78 9.54 -3.22 13.76
N PRO A 79 9.76 -3.77 14.98
CA PRO A 79 9.12 -5.02 15.43
C PRO A 79 7.59 -5.00 15.41
N ASN A 80 6.99 -3.81 15.57
CA ASN A 80 5.54 -3.63 15.57
C ASN A 80 4.98 -3.19 14.21
N TRP A 81 5.79 -3.24 13.14
CA TRP A 81 5.31 -2.92 11.80
C TRP A 81 4.31 -3.98 11.32
N PRO A 82 3.21 -3.59 10.64
CA PRO A 82 2.25 -4.56 10.15
C PRO A 82 2.91 -5.54 9.15
N GLU A 83 2.53 -6.82 9.24
CA GLU A 83 2.93 -7.85 8.28
C GLU A 83 2.46 -7.54 6.85
N HIS A 84 2.94 -8.33 5.89
CA HIS A 84 2.71 -8.11 4.47
C HIS A 84 1.23 -7.96 4.10
N ALA A 85 0.35 -8.90 4.47
CA ALA A 85 -1.04 -8.87 4.03
C ALA A 85 -1.81 -7.63 4.55
N PRO A 86 -1.80 -7.30 5.86
CA PRO A 86 -2.40 -6.07 6.36
C PRO A 86 -1.79 -4.81 5.72
N ALA A 87 -0.46 -4.72 5.63
CA ALA A 87 0.21 -3.53 5.11
C ALA A 87 -0.08 -3.29 3.62
N ILE A 88 0.02 -4.34 2.78
CA ILE A 88 -0.24 -4.23 1.35
C ILE A 88 -1.72 -3.87 1.11
N THR A 89 -2.64 -4.48 1.86
CA THR A 89 -4.07 -4.15 1.79
C THR A 89 -4.32 -2.69 2.17
N PHE A 90 -3.63 -2.19 3.21
CA PHE A 90 -3.68 -0.80 3.62
C PHE A 90 -3.17 0.14 2.53
N ILE A 91 -2.01 -0.15 1.93
CA ILE A 91 -1.40 0.66 0.87
C ILE A 91 -2.33 0.75 -0.36
N ILE A 92 -2.93 -0.37 -0.77
CA ILE A 92 -3.91 -0.40 -1.87
C ILE A 92 -5.15 0.43 -1.49
N GLY A 93 -5.71 0.21 -0.30
CA GLY A 93 -6.87 0.95 0.19
C GLY A 93 -6.62 2.47 0.24
N LEU A 94 -5.45 2.88 0.72
CA LEU A 94 -5.02 4.27 0.78
C LEU A 94 -4.86 4.86 -0.62
N GLY A 95 -4.21 4.15 -1.54
CA GLY A 95 -4.04 4.60 -2.93
C GLY A 95 -5.38 4.80 -3.63
N MET A 96 -6.33 3.87 -3.44
CA MET A 96 -7.69 4.00 -3.97
C MET A 96 -8.46 5.16 -3.33
N LEU A 97 -8.33 5.35 -2.01
CA LEU A 97 -8.98 6.44 -1.30
C LEU A 97 -8.46 7.81 -1.74
N LEU A 98 -7.13 7.97 -1.85
CA LEU A 98 -6.48 9.21 -2.28
C LEU A 98 -6.78 9.53 -3.75
N ARG A 99 -6.74 8.53 -4.63
CA ARG A 99 -7.16 8.72 -6.03
C ARG A 99 -8.63 9.09 -6.10
N GLY A 100 -9.47 8.37 -5.36
CA GLY A 100 -10.89 8.68 -5.25
C GLY A 100 -11.09 10.13 -4.80
N ALA A 101 -10.37 10.59 -3.77
CA ALA A 101 -10.39 11.96 -3.22
C ALA A 101 -10.47 13.04 -4.32
N LYS A 102 -9.72 12.80 -5.40
CA LYS A 102 -9.69 13.62 -6.60
C LYS A 102 -10.76 13.25 -7.63
N THR A 103 -10.86 11.98 -8.02
CA THR A 103 -11.71 11.54 -9.15
C THR A 103 -13.19 11.38 -8.83
N LYS A 104 -13.63 11.54 -7.57
CA LYS A 104 -15.04 11.31 -7.14
C LYS A 104 -15.55 9.88 -7.37
N THR A 105 -14.63 8.93 -7.58
CA THR A 105 -14.92 7.51 -7.88
C THR A 105 -14.01 6.59 -7.08
N GLY A 106 -14.50 5.42 -6.63
CA GLY A 106 -13.63 4.42 -5.99
C GLY A 106 -13.38 4.55 -4.48
N TYR A 107 -13.92 5.56 -3.79
CA TYR A 107 -13.70 5.77 -2.35
C TYR A 107 -14.24 4.64 -1.49
N LEU A 108 -15.43 4.15 -1.81
CA LEU A 108 -16.07 3.10 -1.01
C LEU A 108 -15.19 1.85 -1.01
N GLN A 109 -14.63 1.49 -2.18
CA GLN A 109 -13.71 0.38 -2.33
C GLN A 109 -12.43 0.62 -1.52
N GLY A 110 -11.82 1.81 -1.62
CA GLY A 110 -10.65 2.17 -0.81
C GLY A 110 -10.91 2.10 0.70
N PHE A 111 -12.06 2.61 1.14
CA PHE A 111 -12.47 2.57 2.55
C PHE A 111 -12.71 1.15 3.06
N ILE A 112 -13.38 0.29 2.27
CA ILE A 112 -13.57 -1.12 2.61
C ILE A 112 -12.22 -1.83 2.77
N LEU A 113 -11.26 -1.56 1.86
CA LEU A 113 -9.91 -2.14 1.96
C LEU A 113 -9.15 -1.62 3.19
N LEU A 114 -9.28 -0.35 3.55
CA LEU A 114 -8.67 0.18 4.78
C LEU A 114 -9.24 -0.48 6.03
N LEU A 115 -10.57 -0.65 6.12
CA LEU A 115 -11.19 -1.38 7.22
C LEU A 115 -10.71 -2.84 7.26
N LEU A 116 -10.61 -3.49 6.10
CA LEU A 116 -10.08 -4.85 6.01
C LEU A 116 -8.63 -4.92 6.49
N ALA A 117 -7.78 -3.97 6.12
CA ALA A 117 -6.40 -3.93 6.57
C ALA A 117 -6.28 -3.79 8.09
N VAL A 118 -7.08 -2.92 8.70
CA VAL A 118 -7.13 -2.75 10.17
C VAL A 118 -7.62 -4.02 10.85
N PHE A 119 -8.66 -4.65 10.30
CA PHE A 119 -9.17 -5.94 10.78
C PHE A 119 -8.09 -7.02 10.72
N LEU A 120 -7.41 -7.17 9.58
CA LEU A 120 -6.33 -8.15 9.40
C LEU A 120 -5.19 -7.94 10.39
N HIS A 121 -4.77 -6.70 10.61
CA HIS A 121 -3.69 -6.38 11.54
C HIS A 121 -4.07 -6.68 13.00
N SER A 122 -5.34 -6.47 13.36
CA SER A 122 -5.80 -6.57 14.75
C SER A 122 -6.41 -7.93 15.09
N PHE A 123 -6.58 -8.82 14.10
CA PHE A 123 -7.38 -10.04 14.24
C PHE A 123 -6.91 -10.92 15.40
N ASP A 124 -5.61 -11.26 15.45
CA ASP A 124 -5.07 -12.11 16.51
C ASP A 124 -5.20 -11.44 17.89
N SER A 125 -5.02 -10.12 17.97
CA SER A 125 -5.18 -9.37 19.23
C SER A 125 -6.64 -9.38 19.72
N ILE A 126 -7.60 -9.22 18.80
CA ILE A 126 -9.03 -9.29 19.10
C ILE A 126 -9.38 -10.70 19.62
N ILE A 127 -8.93 -11.73 18.91
CA ILE A 127 -9.21 -13.13 19.22
C ILE A 127 -8.62 -13.53 20.58
N ASN A 128 -7.36 -13.19 20.84
CA ASN A 128 -6.70 -13.51 22.10
C ASN A 128 -7.28 -12.72 23.29
N GLY A 129 -7.73 -11.48 23.06
CA GLY A 129 -8.36 -10.65 24.08
C GLY A 129 -9.75 -11.16 24.54
N LEU A 130 -10.40 -12.00 23.74
CA LEU A 130 -11.72 -12.58 24.02
C LEU A 130 -11.63 -13.88 24.85
N GLY A 131 -10.52 -14.14 25.56
CA GLY A 131 -10.05 -15.40 26.20
C GLY A 131 -10.96 -16.17 27.18
N TRP A 132 -12.28 -16.06 27.08
CA TRP A 132 -13.28 -16.75 27.92
C TRP A 132 -14.06 -17.84 27.15
N VAL A 133 -13.78 -18.05 25.86
CA VAL A 133 -14.47 -19.02 24.99
C VAL A 133 -13.46 -19.88 24.21
N GLU A 134 -12.62 -20.63 24.93
CA GLU A 134 -11.49 -21.39 24.34
C GLU A 134 -11.90 -22.31 23.18
N GLN A 135 -13.03 -23.02 23.28
CA GLN A 135 -13.47 -23.96 22.23
C GLN A 135 -14.07 -23.29 20.99
N GLY A 136 -14.72 -22.13 21.14
CA GLY A 136 -15.31 -21.40 20.01
C GLY A 136 -14.26 -20.61 19.22
N MET A 137 -13.16 -20.24 19.89
CA MET A 137 -12.14 -19.35 19.34
C MET A 137 -11.28 -20.01 18.27
N GLU A 138 -10.90 -21.28 18.46
CA GLU A 138 -10.14 -22.05 17.46
C GLU A 138 -10.90 -22.17 16.13
N VAL A 139 -12.24 -22.31 16.21
CA VAL A 139 -13.09 -22.35 15.02
C VAL A 139 -13.05 -21.01 14.29
N ILE A 140 -13.22 -19.89 15.00
CA ILE A 140 -13.20 -18.56 14.37
C ILE A 140 -11.82 -18.29 13.73
N GLN A 141 -10.73 -18.61 14.44
CA GLN A 141 -9.37 -18.41 13.93
C GLN A 141 -9.08 -19.24 12.67
N LYS A 142 -9.68 -20.43 12.53
CA LYS A 142 -9.52 -21.28 11.35
C LYS A 142 -10.43 -20.90 10.18
N PHE A 143 -11.63 -20.38 10.46
CA PHE A 143 -12.68 -20.21 9.44
C PHE A 143 -12.94 -18.75 8.99
N TRP A 144 -12.34 -17.74 9.63
CA TRP A 144 -12.47 -16.35 9.15
C TRP A 144 -12.07 -16.12 7.68
N PRO A 145 -11.10 -16.83 7.06
CA PRO A 145 -10.82 -16.66 5.63
C PRO A 145 -12.00 -17.11 4.76
N VAL A 146 -12.75 -18.14 5.19
CA VAL A 146 -13.95 -18.61 4.50
C VAL A 146 -15.03 -17.54 4.52
N LEU A 147 -15.20 -16.82 5.64
CA LEU A 147 -16.12 -15.69 5.73
C LEU A 147 -15.77 -14.58 4.74
N LEU A 148 -14.48 -14.26 4.59
CA LEU A 148 -14.03 -13.27 3.59
C LEU A 148 -14.30 -13.74 2.16
N ILE A 149 -14.04 -15.01 1.86
CA ILE A 149 -14.32 -15.59 0.54
C ILE A 149 -15.83 -15.52 0.24
N LEU A 150 -16.68 -15.99 1.16
CA LEU A 150 -18.14 -15.97 0.99
C LEU A 150 -18.67 -14.54 0.91
N GLY A 151 -18.16 -13.61 1.72
CA GLY A 151 -18.49 -12.19 1.66
C GLY A 151 -18.10 -11.57 0.31
N GLY A 152 -16.93 -11.92 -0.22
CA GLY A 152 -16.48 -11.53 -1.55
C GLY A 152 -17.42 -12.04 -2.65
N PHE A 153 -17.77 -13.33 -2.61
CA PHE A 153 -18.75 -13.92 -3.54
C PHE A 153 -20.11 -13.23 -3.45
N TYR A 154 -20.61 -13.01 -2.23
CA TYR A 154 -21.87 -12.29 -2.01
C TYR A 154 -21.83 -10.90 -2.65
N LEU A 155 -20.79 -10.11 -2.40
CA LEU A 155 -20.64 -8.78 -2.99
C LEU A 155 -20.53 -8.80 -4.53
N LEU A 156 -19.88 -9.82 -5.10
CA LEU A 156 -19.74 -9.96 -6.55
C LEU A 156 -21.06 -10.28 -7.25
N PHE A 157 -21.86 -11.19 -6.69
CA PHE A 157 -23.02 -11.76 -7.38
C PHE A 157 -24.36 -11.15 -6.97
N ILE A 158 -24.49 -10.61 -5.76
CA ILE A 158 -25.77 -10.11 -5.24
C ILE A 158 -25.89 -8.59 -5.38
N LYS A 159 -24.78 -7.85 -5.28
CA LYS A 159 -24.77 -6.38 -5.42
C LYS A 159 -24.75 -5.86 -6.87
N ARG A 160 -24.66 -6.76 -7.86
CA ARG A 160 -24.70 -6.41 -9.30
C ARG A 160 -26.12 -6.46 -9.89
N LYS A 161 -27.14 -6.82 -9.09
CA LYS A 161 -28.56 -6.56 -9.37
C LYS A 161 -28.98 -5.28 -8.66
#